data_AF-A0AAV1WMC9-F1
#
_entry.id   AF-A0AAV1WMC9-F1
#
_cell.length_a   1.000
_cell.length_b   1.000
_cell.length_c   1.000
_cell.angle_alpha   90.00
_cell.angle_beta   90.00
_cell.angle_gamma   90.00
#
_symmetry.space_group_name_H-M   'P 1'
#
loop_
_entity.id
_entity.type
_entity.pdbx_description
1 polymer ?
#
loop_
_entity_poly.entity_id
_entity_poly.type
_entity_poly.pdbx_seq_one_letter_code
_entity_poly.pdbx_strand_id
1 'polypeptide(L)'
;MDTWTQLIGCMNGKLYSLITLPVGDCVLIRPTDRRKPQYVACVEKFEKDSSNNVNVHVRLYYRPEEAAGGRREFHGANELFLSDHYDVQSADAIERKCVVHSINNYIRLQNPGANDFYCRFEYKVATGDFTPDSVAV
;
A
#
# COMPACT_ATOMS: atom_id res chain seq x y z
N MET A 1 18.79 -4.80 5.23
CA MET A 1 18.33 -5.84 4.30
C MET A 1 17.34 -5.13 3.41
N ASP A 2 17.76 -4.82 2.19
CA ASP A 2 17.10 -3.77 1.41
C ASP A 2 16.19 -4.39 0.34
N THR A 3 16.10 -5.72 0.33
CA THR A 3 15.24 -6.51 -0.55
C THR A 3 14.88 -7.83 0.14
N TRP A 4 13.62 -8.25 0.05
CA TRP A 4 13.09 -9.51 0.56
C TRP A 4 12.45 -10.33 -0.55
N THR A 5 12.59 -11.64 -0.55
CA THR A 5 12.00 -12.52 -1.56
C THR A 5 11.16 -13.60 -0.91
N GLN A 6 9.93 -13.79 -1.38
CA GLN A 6 9.04 -14.85 -0.89
C GLN A 6 8.20 -15.46 -2.01
N LEU A 7 7.77 -16.70 -1.80
CA LEU A 7 6.78 -17.36 -2.64
C LEU A 7 5.38 -16.96 -2.15
N ILE A 8 4.59 -16.39 -3.05
CA ILE A 8 3.17 -16.10 -2.82
C ILE A 8 2.36 -17.06 -3.68
N GLY A 9 1.55 -17.91 -3.06
CA GLY A 9 0.67 -18.83 -3.77
C GLY A 9 0.73 -20.26 -3.24
N CYS A 10 0.24 -21.24 -4.01
CA CYS A 10 -0.55 -22.30 -3.42
C CYS A 10 0.10 -23.70 -3.32
N MET A 11 0.39 -24.08 -2.07
CA MET A 11 0.42 -25.46 -1.51
C MET A 11 -0.32 -26.59 -2.28
N ASN A 12 0.33 -27.64 -2.80
CA ASN A 12 -0.33 -28.88 -3.31
C ASN A 12 -1.21 -28.73 -4.58
N GLY A 13 -0.64 -28.14 -5.63
CA GLY A 13 -1.15 -28.25 -7.01
C GLY A 13 -1.72 -26.97 -7.61
N LYS A 14 -1.45 -25.81 -7.01
CA LYS A 14 -2.04 -24.53 -7.37
C LYS A 14 -0.95 -23.43 -7.39
N LEU A 15 -1.22 -22.33 -8.07
CA LEU A 15 -0.21 -21.36 -8.57
C LEU A 15 0.65 -20.70 -7.47
N TYR A 16 1.99 -20.67 -7.64
CA TYR A 16 2.94 -19.83 -6.88
C TYR A 16 3.57 -18.77 -7.78
N SER A 17 3.76 -17.58 -7.24
CA SER A 17 4.51 -16.50 -7.85
C SER A 17 5.62 -16.08 -6.88
N LEU A 18 6.85 -16.01 -7.38
CA LEU A 18 7.96 -15.43 -6.61
C LEU A 18 7.82 -13.91 -6.65
N ILE A 19 7.83 -13.29 -5.49
CA ILE A 19 7.89 -11.83 -5.39
C ILE A 19 9.20 -11.41 -4.72
N THR A 20 9.88 -10.45 -5.34
CA THR A 20 11.11 -9.84 -4.80
C THR A 20 10.78 -8.39 -4.47
N LEU A 21 10.80 -8.01 -3.20
CA LEU A 21 10.36 -6.73 -2.65
C LEU A 21 11.57 -5.90 -2.15
N PRO A 22 12.07 -4.94 -2.94
CA PRO A 22 12.93 -3.88 -2.43
C PRO A 22 12.26 -3.00 -1.38
N VAL A 23 13.05 -2.37 -0.51
CA VAL A 23 12.60 -1.22 0.27
C VAL A 23 12.18 -0.09 -0.68
N GLY A 24 11.08 0.58 -0.38
CA GLY A 24 10.43 1.59 -1.22
C GLY A 24 9.34 1.03 -2.16
N ASP A 25 9.26 -0.30 -2.33
CA ASP A 25 8.17 -0.88 -3.12
C ASP A 25 6.83 -0.73 -2.40
N CYS A 26 5.77 -0.57 -3.19
CA CYS A 26 4.40 -0.58 -2.68
C CYS A 26 3.81 -1.99 -2.77
N VAL A 27 3.05 -2.38 -1.74
CA VAL A 27 2.46 -3.71 -1.61
C VAL A 27 1.00 -3.64 -1.20
N LEU A 28 0.26 -4.68 -1.58
CA LEU A 28 -1.07 -4.95 -1.05
C LEU A 28 -0.97 -5.98 0.07
N ILE A 29 -1.51 -5.62 1.23
CA ILE A 29 -1.45 -6.41 2.46
C ILE A 29 -2.84 -6.95 2.77
N ARG A 30 -2.91 -8.24 3.08
CA ARG A 30 -4.13 -8.92 3.51
C ARG A 30 -4.58 -8.37 4.87
N PRO A 31 -5.83 -7.89 5.00
CA PRO A 31 -6.36 -7.50 6.29
C PRO A 31 -6.68 -8.73 7.15
N THR A 32 -6.66 -8.57 8.47
CA THR A 32 -7.12 -9.60 9.40
C THR A 32 -8.60 -9.94 9.19
N ASP A 33 -9.44 -8.92 8.97
CA ASP A 33 -10.83 -9.10 8.55
C ASP A 33 -10.92 -9.12 7.02
N ARG A 34 -11.13 -10.31 6.44
CA ARG A 34 -11.19 -10.52 4.98
C ARG A 34 -12.36 -9.82 4.28
N ARG A 35 -13.28 -9.22 5.04
CA ARG A 35 -14.35 -8.37 4.50
C ARG A 35 -13.88 -6.95 4.19
N LYS A 36 -12.75 -6.53 4.78
CA LYS A 36 -12.13 -5.23 4.50
C LYS A 36 -11.34 -5.28 3.18
N PRO A 37 -11.20 -4.14 2.48
CA PRO A 37 -10.28 -4.06 1.35
C PRO A 37 -8.84 -4.32 1.80
N GLN A 38 -7.99 -4.72 0.85
CA GLN A 38 -6.55 -4.81 1.06
C GLN A 38 -5.97 -3.43 1.38
N TYR A 39 -5.05 -3.39 2.35
CA TYR A 39 -4.28 -2.19 2.64
C TYR A 39 -3.20 -2.01 1.59
N VAL A 40 -2.91 -0.75 1.24
CA VAL A 40 -1.77 -0.39 0.39
C VAL A 40 -0.70 0.20 1.28
N ALA A 41 0.55 -0.23 1.14
CA ALA A 41 1.63 0.24 1.99
C ALA A 41 2.96 0.36 1.23
N CYS A 42 3.81 1.30 1.61
CA CYS A 42 5.20 1.38 1.20
C CYS A 42 6.06 0.56 2.17
N VAL A 43 6.97 -0.27 1.63
CA VAL A 43 7.93 -1.03 2.43
C VAL A 43 9.04 -0.12 2.92
N GLU A 44 9.24 -0.03 4.23
CA GLU A 44 10.29 0.81 4.84
C GLU A 44 11.50 -0.03 5.27
N LYS A 45 11.28 -1.22 5.83
CA LYS A 45 12.35 -2.10 6.32
C LYS A 45 11.87 -3.54 6.49
N PHE A 46 12.79 -4.48 6.30
CA PHE A 46 12.61 -5.88 6.71
C PHE A 46 13.40 -6.20 7.98
N GLU A 47 12.82 -7.04 8.84
CA GLU A 47 13.43 -7.47 10.09
C GLU A 47 13.07 -8.92 10.39
N LYS A 48 14.04 -9.71 10.85
CA LYS A 48 13.80 -11.06 11.34
C LYS A 48 13.70 -11.06 12.86
N ASP A 49 12.68 -11.73 13.39
CA ASP A 49 12.57 -11.95 14.83
C ASP A 49 13.44 -13.14 15.29
N SER A 50 13.46 -13.38 16.61
CA SER A 50 14.18 -14.51 17.22
C SER A 50 13.69 -15.89 16.79
N SER A 51 12.49 -15.97 16.20
CA SER A 51 11.85 -17.19 15.70
C SER A 51 12.02 -17.34 14.18
N ASN A 52 12.86 -16.52 13.55
CA ASN A 52 13.08 -16.46 12.09
C ASN A 52 11.85 -16.04 11.27
N ASN A 53 10.79 -15.51 11.89
CA ASN A 53 9.71 -14.90 11.14
C ASN A 53 10.19 -13.56 10.58
N VAL A 54 9.68 -13.19 9.41
CA VAL A 54 10.04 -11.93 8.77
C VAL A 54 8.91 -10.93 8.98
N ASN A 55 9.26 -9.86 9.67
CA ASN A 55 8.44 -8.68 9.87
C ASN A 55 8.82 -7.62 8.84
N VAL A 56 7.82 -6.93 8.34
CA VAL A 56 7.94 -5.85 7.36
C VAL A 56 7.39 -4.59 8.02
N HIS A 57 8.27 -3.63 8.24
CA HIS A 57 7.89 -2.27 8.64
C HIS A 57 7.40 -1.56 7.39
N VAL A 58 6.22 -0.96 7.49
CA VAL A 58 5.55 -0.32 6.36
C VAL A 58 4.97 1.03 6.74
N ARG A 59 4.82 1.91 5.75
CA ARG A 59 4.06 3.15 5.85
C ARG A 59 2.76 2.99 5.06
N LEU A 60 1.62 3.16 5.72
CA LEU A 60 0.32 2.89 5.12
C LEU A 60 -0.16 4.04 4.22
N TYR A 61 -0.84 3.66 3.15
CA TYR A 61 -1.69 4.55 2.37
C TYR A 61 -3.15 4.34 2.77
N TYR A 62 -3.90 5.42 2.79
CA TYR A 62 -5.33 5.41 3.07
C TYR A 62 -6.12 5.67 1.80
N ARG A 63 -7.20 4.93 1.60
CA ARG A 63 -8.19 5.25 0.58
C ARG A 63 -9.06 6.42 1.09
N PRO A 64 -9.65 7.22 0.19
CA PRO A 64 -10.56 8.28 0.58
C PRO A 64 -11.70 7.87 1.52
N GLU A 65 -12.21 6.66 1.38
CA GLU A 65 -13.26 6.08 2.24
C GLU A 65 -12.81 5.87 3.69
N GLU A 66 -11.50 5.74 3.91
CA GLU A 66 -10.90 5.45 5.22
C GLU A 66 -10.46 6.73 5.95
N ALA A 67 -10.42 7.86 5.25
CA ALA A 67 -9.97 9.13 5.80
C ALA A 67 -11.10 9.91 6.48
N ALA A 68 -10.74 10.80 7.40
CA ALA A 68 -11.67 11.73 8.02
C ALA A 68 -12.37 12.59 6.95
N GLY A 69 -13.70 12.57 6.93
CA GLY A 69 -14.51 13.26 5.92
C GLY A 69 -14.86 12.43 4.68
N GLY A 70 -14.30 11.22 4.54
CA GLY A 70 -14.70 10.23 3.54
C GLY A 70 -14.42 10.61 2.08
N ARG A 71 -14.90 9.75 1.17
CA ARG A 71 -14.78 9.99 -0.27
C ARG A 71 -15.63 11.18 -0.71
N ARG A 72 -15.06 12.03 -1.57
CA ARG A 72 -15.69 13.19 -2.21
C ARG A 72 -15.68 13.02 -3.73
N GLU A 73 -16.50 13.80 -4.43
CA GLU A 73 -16.69 13.68 -5.89
C GLU A 73 -15.40 13.92 -6.70
N PHE A 74 -14.48 14.75 -6.19
CA PHE A 74 -13.21 15.03 -6.86
C PHE A 74 -12.12 13.97 -6.60
N HIS A 75 -12.40 12.94 -5.80
CA HIS A 75 -11.47 11.85 -5.58
C HIS A 75 -11.63 10.79 -6.68
N GLY A 76 -10.52 10.39 -7.29
CA GLY A 76 -10.54 9.31 -8.28
C GLY A 76 -10.63 7.92 -7.64
N ALA A 77 -10.98 6.92 -8.45
CA ALA A 77 -11.22 5.56 -7.99
C ALA A 77 -9.97 4.89 -7.37
N ASN A 78 -8.80 5.11 -7.98
CA ASN A 78 -7.52 4.54 -7.54
C ASN A 78 -6.67 5.53 -6.71
N GLU A 79 -7.31 6.56 -6.16
CA GLU A 79 -6.64 7.54 -5.32
C GLU A 79 -6.33 6.99 -3.94
N LEU A 80 -5.14 7.35 -3.46
CA LEU A 80 -4.64 7.07 -2.13
C LEU A 80 -4.07 8.34 -1.50
N PHE A 81 -3.97 8.33 -0.17
CA PHE A 81 -3.32 9.36 0.62
C PHE A 81 -2.15 8.74 1.38
N LEU A 82 -0.96 9.33 1.24
CA LEU A 82 0.22 8.89 1.96
C LEU A 82 0.07 9.29 3.43
N SER A 83 -0.06 8.33 4.33
CA SER A 83 -0.34 8.65 5.73
C SER A 83 0.91 8.77 6.59
N ASP A 84 0.82 9.34 7.79
CA ASP A 84 1.85 9.26 8.84
C ASP A 84 1.77 7.99 9.69
N HIS A 85 0.97 6.99 9.26
CA HIS A 85 0.80 5.73 9.98
C HIS A 85 1.84 4.69 9.54
N TYR A 86 2.74 4.40 10.47
CA TYR A 86 3.70 3.30 10.37
C TYR A 86 3.22 2.09 11.14
N ASP A 87 3.42 0.91 10.56
CA ASP A 87 2.98 -0.36 11.14
C ASP A 87 3.97 -1.49 10.84
N VAL A 88 3.85 -2.59 11.57
CA VAL A 88 4.65 -3.81 11.40
C VAL A 88 3.72 -4.96 11.01
N GLN A 89 3.98 -5.55 9.85
CA GLN A 89 3.19 -6.63 9.29
C GLN A 89 4.04 -7.88 9.08
N SER A 90 3.43 -9.07 9.14
CA SER A 90 4.11 -10.29 8.70
C SER A 90 4.33 -10.24 7.19
N ALA A 91 5.51 -10.68 6.73
CA ALA A 91 5.77 -10.81 5.29
C ALA A 91 4.75 -11.73 4.60
N ASP A 92 4.21 -12.74 5.29
CA ASP A 92 3.19 -13.66 4.79
C ASP A 92 1.81 -13.00 4.55
N ALA A 93 1.59 -11.81 5.12
CA ALA A 93 0.40 -11.00 4.86
C ALA A 93 0.49 -10.25 3.53
N ILE A 94 1.67 -10.12 2.93
CA ILE A 94 1.84 -9.48 1.63
C ILE A 94 1.29 -10.39 0.53
N GLU A 95 0.34 -9.88 -0.25
CA GLU A 95 -0.34 -10.65 -1.29
C GLU A 95 0.17 -10.36 -2.70
N ARG A 96 0.63 -9.13 -2.95
CA ARG A 96 1.21 -8.71 -4.23
C ARG A 96 1.89 -7.36 -4.14
N LYS A 97 2.69 -7.03 -5.14
CA LYS A 97 3.17 -5.68 -5.44
C LYS A 97 2.06 -4.84 -6.06
N CYS A 98 2.12 -3.55 -5.80
CA CYS A 98 1.38 -2.51 -6.52
C CYS A 98 2.31 -1.34 -6.83
N VAL A 99 1.81 -0.37 -7.59
CA VAL A 99 2.54 0.86 -7.91
C VAL A 99 1.71 2.04 -7.46
N VAL A 100 2.29 2.93 -6.67
CA VAL A 100 1.68 4.21 -6.31
C VAL A 100 2.42 5.31 -7.07
N HIS A 101 1.73 5.88 -8.07
CA HIS A 101 2.26 6.92 -8.93
C HIS A 101 2.06 8.31 -8.31
N SER A 102 2.89 9.27 -8.72
CA SER A 102 2.46 10.67 -8.62
C SER A 102 1.30 10.92 -9.57
N ILE A 103 0.43 11.88 -9.26
CA ILE A 103 -0.70 12.23 -10.14
C ILE A 103 -0.26 12.52 -11.58
N ASN A 104 0.86 13.24 -11.76
CA ASN A 104 1.39 13.58 -13.08
C ASN A 104 1.82 12.36 -13.90
N ASN A 105 2.30 11.30 -13.24
CA ASN A 105 2.67 10.06 -13.91
C ASN A 105 1.42 9.21 -14.18
N TYR A 106 0.49 9.16 -13.24
CA TYR A 106 -0.73 8.38 -13.36
C TYR A 106 -1.60 8.84 -14.54
N ILE A 107 -1.81 10.15 -14.71
CA ILE A 107 -2.62 10.69 -15.81
C ILE A 107 -2.01 10.43 -17.20
N ARG A 108 -0.74 10.04 -17.27
CA ARG A 108 -0.04 9.71 -18.52
C ARG A 108 -0.14 8.22 -18.87
N LEU A 109 -0.66 7.39 -17.97
CA LEU A 109 -0.89 5.97 -18.24
C LEU A 109 -2.06 5.82 -19.21
N GLN A 110 -1.87 5.06 -20.29
CA GLN A 110 -2.93 4.81 -21.26
C GLN A 110 -4.00 3.85 -20.72
N ASN A 111 -3.59 2.82 -19.96
CA ASN A 111 -4.46 1.81 -19.38
C ASN A 111 -3.95 1.43 -17.98
N PRO A 112 -4.27 2.20 -16.92
CA PRO A 112 -3.93 1.84 -15.55
C PRO A 112 -4.50 0.46 -15.19
N GLY A 113 -3.68 -0.41 -14.59
CA GLY A 113 -4.10 -1.71 -14.11
C GLY A 113 -4.79 -1.64 -12.75
N ALA A 114 -5.31 -2.78 -12.29
CA ALA A 114 -5.98 -2.89 -10.99
C ALA A 114 -5.06 -2.64 -9.77
N ASN A 115 -3.74 -2.64 -9.97
CA ASN A 115 -2.74 -2.40 -8.93
C ASN A 115 -1.95 -1.10 -9.18
N ASP A 116 -2.41 -0.25 -10.10
CA ASP A 116 -1.89 1.10 -10.31
C ASP A 116 -2.75 2.09 -9.52
N PHE A 117 -2.14 2.69 -8.51
CA PHE A 117 -2.75 3.72 -7.67
C PHE A 117 -2.03 5.06 -7.88
N TYR A 118 -2.59 6.14 -7.36
CA TYR A 118 -1.89 7.41 -7.32
C TYR A 118 -2.14 8.17 -6.04
N CYS A 119 -1.18 9.02 -5.68
CA CYS A 119 -1.24 9.85 -4.49
C CYS A 119 -1.11 11.33 -4.86
N ARG A 120 -1.99 12.16 -4.26
CA ARG A 120 -1.95 13.64 -4.36
C ARG A 120 -1.63 14.30 -3.03
N PHE A 121 -2.08 13.72 -1.93
CA PHE A 121 -2.02 14.32 -0.60
C PHE A 121 -1.32 13.41 0.39
N GLU A 122 -0.66 14.03 1.36
CA GLU A 122 -0.37 13.39 2.62
C GLU A 122 -1.59 13.51 3.55
N TYR A 123 -1.79 12.52 4.42
CA TYR A 123 -2.89 12.48 5.37
C TYR A 123 -2.35 12.22 6.79
N LYS A 124 -2.69 13.11 7.73
CA LYS A 124 -2.34 12.93 9.15
C LYS A 124 -3.44 12.16 9.85
N VAL A 125 -3.20 10.89 10.16
CA VAL A 125 -4.24 10.01 10.72
C VAL A 125 -4.74 10.51 12.07
N ALA A 126 -3.86 11.09 12.89
CA ALA A 126 -4.20 11.55 14.23
C ALA A 126 -5.11 12.79 14.23
N THR A 127 -4.95 13.70 13.27
CA THR A 127 -5.69 14.97 13.23
C THR A 127 -6.78 14.99 12.15
N GLY A 128 -6.66 14.15 11.13
CA GLY A 128 -7.54 14.15 9.96
C GLY A 128 -7.14 15.18 8.89
N ASP A 129 -5.99 15.85 9.04
CA ASP A 129 -5.54 16.90 8.13
C ASP A 129 -4.90 16.34 6.85
N PHE A 130 -4.93 17.15 5.78
CA PHE A 130 -4.34 16.81 4.48
C PHE A 130 -3.29 17.83 4.07
N THR A 131 -2.16 17.38 3.51
CA THR A 131 -1.15 18.26 2.94
C THR A 131 -0.99 17.99 1.44
N PRO A 132 -1.05 19.00 0.55
CA PRO A 132 -1.44 20.39 0.82
C PRO A 132 -2.92 20.56 1.23
N ASP A 133 -3.19 21.56 2.08
CA ASP A 133 -4.53 21.87 2.63
C ASP A 133 -5.57 22.28 1.57
N SER A 134 -5.12 22.63 0.35
CA SER A 134 -5.99 23.02 -0.76
C SER A 134 -5.43 22.58 -2.11
N VAL A 135 -6.32 22.11 -2.98
CA VAL A 135 -6.07 21.84 -4.40
C VAL A 135 -6.59 23.04 -5.19
N ALA A 136 -5.77 23.64 -6.05
CA ALA A 136 -6.30 24.55 -7.05
C ALA A 136 -7.19 23.73 -8.01
N VAL A 137 -8.49 24.05 -8.04
CA VAL A 137 -9.48 23.47 -8.95
C VAL A 137 -9.36 24.13 -10.33
#